data_AF-A0A1H2TX75-F1
#
_entry.id   AF-A0A1H2TX75-F1
#
_cell.length_a   1.000
_cell.length_b   1.000
_cell.length_c   1.000
_cell.angle_alpha   90.00
_cell.angle_beta   90.00
_cell.angle_gamma   90.00
#
_symmetry.space_group_name_H-M   'P 1'
#
loop_
_entity.id
_entity.type
_entity.pdbx_description
1 polymer ?
#
loop_
_entity_poly.entity_id
_entity_poly.type
_entity_poly.pdbx_seq_one_letter_code
_entity_poly.pdbx_strand_id
1 'polypeptide(L)'
;MTTTHSPEGSERNGPEEQARAGKTTPRGLHGLADRMVTRSIEALEAMLGQLEAGQVIPPKDVVTEIANFRKAVEIAFNERKQLGSRSDGDGPDPALDLRAARDEVSRRLACLRAAEGGGSLPEQPE
;
A
#
# COMPACT_ATOMS: atom_id res chain seq x y z
N MET A 1 21.72 -37.86 -60.15
CA MET A 1 21.87 -36.46 -59.73
C MET A 1 21.41 -36.37 -58.29
N THR A 2 22.37 -36.16 -57.41
CA THR A 2 22.27 -36.16 -55.95
C THR A 2 21.83 -34.79 -55.45
N THR A 3 20.80 -34.74 -54.59
CA THR A 3 20.59 -33.59 -53.71
C THR A 3 20.40 -34.09 -52.28
N THR A 4 21.41 -33.77 -51.50
CA THR A 4 21.60 -33.91 -50.07
C THR A 4 20.60 -33.06 -49.28
N HIS A 5 20.06 -33.60 -48.19
CA HIS A 5 19.38 -32.85 -47.14
C HIS A 5 20.18 -33.02 -45.85
N SER A 6 20.82 -31.95 -45.37
CA SER A 6 21.43 -31.87 -44.04
C SER A 6 20.52 -31.07 -43.12
N PRO A 7 20.41 -31.45 -41.83
CA PRO A 7 19.69 -30.70 -40.81
C PRO A 7 20.61 -29.69 -40.09
N GLU A 8 20.02 -28.89 -39.19
CA GLU A 8 20.63 -28.07 -38.13
C GLU A 8 20.94 -26.59 -38.42
N GLY A 9 20.00 -25.74 -37.98
CA GLY A 9 20.25 -24.40 -37.42
C GLY A 9 19.27 -24.24 -36.24
N SER A 10 19.76 -24.16 -34.99
CA SER A 10 19.90 -22.90 -34.24
C SER A 10 18.63 -22.05 -34.35
N GLU A 11 17.83 -21.89 -33.29
CA GLU A 11 18.12 -20.86 -32.28
C GLU A 11 17.51 -21.20 -30.92
N ARG A 12 18.37 -21.03 -29.91
CA ARG A 12 18.01 -20.74 -28.52
C ARG A 12 17.12 -19.49 -28.49
N ASN A 13 16.03 -19.51 -27.75
CA ASN A 13 15.50 -18.37 -26.99
C ASN A 13 14.43 -18.89 -26.02
N GLY A 14 14.78 -18.96 -24.74
CA GLY A 14 13.84 -19.31 -23.67
C GLY A 14 12.86 -18.16 -23.42
N PRO A 15 11.63 -18.44 -22.96
CA PRO A 15 10.77 -17.41 -22.41
C PRO A 15 11.10 -17.26 -20.92
N GLU A 16 12.27 -16.69 -20.61
CA GLU A 16 12.50 -16.03 -19.33
C GLU A 16 12.13 -14.55 -19.49
N GLU A 17 10.86 -14.24 -19.71
CA GLU A 17 10.40 -12.88 -19.45
C GLU A 17 8.91 -12.85 -19.15
N GLN A 18 8.58 -12.07 -18.12
CA GLN A 18 7.23 -11.65 -17.73
C GLN A 18 6.49 -12.54 -16.73
N ALA A 19 7.08 -12.69 -15.56
CA ALA A 19 6.32 -12.49 -14.33
C ALA A 19 7.13 -11.67 -13.34
N ARG A 20 7.37 -10.39 -13.67
CA ARG A 20 7.54 -9.36 -12.62
C ARG A 20 6.20 -9.25 -11.90
N ALA A 21 5.91 -10.23 -11.04
CA ALA A 21 5.00 -10.05 -9.93
C ALA A 21 5.62 -8.93 -9.09
N GLY A 22 5.18 -7.70 -9.36
CA GLY A 22 5.45 -6.56 -8.52
C GLY A 22 5.05 -6.96 -7.13
N LYS A 23 6.04 -7.21 -6.28
CA LYS A 23 5.88 -7.54 -4.87
C LYS A 23 5.21 -6.31 -4.26
N THR A 24 3.87 -6.33 -4.23
CA THR A 24 3.08 -5.28 -3.59
C THR A 24 3.54 -5.25 -2.15
N THR A 25 4.29 -4.21 -1.84
CA THR A 25 4.92 -4.04 -0.54
C THR A 25 3.80 -4.08 0.50
N PRO A 26 3.92 -4.81 1.61
CA PRO A 26 2.85 -5.00 2.59
C PRO A 26 2.26 -3.68 3.11
N ARG A 27 2.99 -2.57 3.01
CA ARG A 27 2.53 -1.22 3.35
C ARG A 27 1.43 -0.66 2.42
N GLY A 28 1.32 -1.15 1.19
CA GLY A 28 0.34 -0.68 0.19
C GLY A 28 -1.02 -1.40 0.24
N LEU A 29 -1.09 -2.60 0.83
CA LEU A 29 -2.32 -3.39 0.95
C LEU A 29 -3.26 -2.84 2.04
N HIS A 30 -2.72 -2.47 3.21
CA HIS A 30 -3.49 -1.92 4.32
C HIS A 30 -4.33 -0.69 3.95
N GLY A 31 -3.79 0.20 3.11
CA GLY A 31 -4.55 1.36 2.65
C GLY A 31 -5.67 0.99 1.69
N LEU A 32 -5.60 -0.15 1.00
CA LEU A 32 -6.61 -0.54 0.03
C LEU A 32 -7.87 -1.06 0.70
N ALA A 33 -7.74 -1.93 1.71
CA ALA A 33 -8.89 -2.47 2.43
C ALA A 33 -9.67 -1.37 3.16
N ASP A 34 -8.98 -0.48 3.88
CA ASP A 34 -9.61 0.66 4.54
C ASP A 34 -10.35 1.57 3.54
N ARG A 35 -9.73 1.89 2.40
CA ARG A 35 -10.39 2.67 1.34
C ARG A 35 -11.63 1.98 0.78
N MET A 36 -11.62 0.66 0.65
CA MET A 36 -12.78 -0.11 0.18
C MET A 36 -13.91 -0.09 1.21
N VAL A 37 -13.59 -0.24 2.49
CA VAL A 37 -14.58 -0.16 3.58
C VAL A 37 -15.20 1.22 3.63
N THR A 38 -14.40 2.29 3.64
CA THR A 38 -14.89 3.68 3.63
C THR A 38 -15.80 3.94 2.44
N ARG A 39 -15.39 3.54 1.24
CA ARG A 39 -16.20 3.73 0.02
C ARG A 39 -17.55 3.02 0.10
N SER A 40 -17.59 1.81 0.63
CA SER A 40 -18.86 1.07 0.75
C SER A 40 -19.76 1.64 1.85
N ILE A 41 -19.21 2.22 2.92
CA ILE A 41 -19.98 2.96 3.92
C ILE A 41 -20.64 4.18 3.27
N GLU A 42 -19.87 5.00 2.55
CA GLU A 42 -20.39 6.18 1.84
C GLU A 42 -21.51 5.82 0.85
N ALA A 43 -21.35 4.71 0.12
CA ALA A 43 -22.36 4.23 -0.82
C ALA A 43 -23.65 3.78 -0.12
N LEU A 44 -23.54 3.07 1.00
CA LEU A 44 -24.67 2.65 1.81
C LEU A 44 -25.39 3.84 2.47
N GLU A 45 -24.65 4.84 2.97
CA GLU A 45 -25.21 6.09 3.51
C GLU A 45 -25.95 6.89 2.43
N ALA A 46 -25.40 6.98 1.22
CA ALA A 46 -26.08 7.63 0.10
C ALA A 46 -27.37 6.91 -0.30
N MET A 47 -27.39 5.58 -0.25
CA MET A 47 -28.61 4.80 -0.46
C MET A 47 -29.62 4.99 0.68
N LEU A 48 -29.17 5.08 1.93
CA LEU A 48 -30.07 5.38 3.05
C LEU A 48 -30.73 6.75 2.88
N GLY A 49 -29.96 7.78 2.52
CA GLY A 49 -30.49 9.12 2.28
C GLY A 49 -31.48 9.18 1.11
N GLN A 50 -31.27 8.37 0.06
CA GLN A 50 -32.24 8.22 -1.04
C GLN A 50 -33.56 7.59 -0.56
N LEU A 51 -33.48 6.54 0.27
CA LEU A 51 -34.66 5.87 0.81
C LEU A 51 -35.45 6.80 1.74
N GLU A 52 -34.75 7.56 2.60
CA GLU A 52 -35.35 8.57 3.48
C GLU A 52 -36.03 9.70 2.69
N ALA A 53 -35.48 10.06 1.51
CA ALA A 53 -36.09 10.99 0.58
C ALA A 53 -37.25 10.38 -0.25
N GLY A 54 -37.65 9.13 0.02
CA GLY A 54 -38.72 8.42 -0.67
C GLY A 54 -38.36 7.97 -2.10
N GLN A 55 -37.07 7.96 -2.45
CA GLN A 55 -36.61 7.44 -3.75
C GLN A 55 -36.65 5.92 -3.75
N VAL A 56 -37.03 5.35 -4.90
CA VAL A 56 -37.05 3.89 -5.09
C VAL A 56 -35.67 3.43 -5.52
N ILE A 57 -35.02 2.64 -4.67
CA ILE A 57 -33.73 2.02 -4.97
C ILE A 57 -33.96 0.58 -5.41
N PRO A 58 -33.36 0.13 -6.53
CA PRO A 58 -33.46 -1.25 -6.95
C PRO A 58 -32.89 -2.20 -5.87
N PRO A 59 -33.62 -3.25 -5.46
CA PRO A 59 -33.14 -4.19 -4.44
C PRO A 59 -31.79 -4.83 -4.77
N LYS A 60 -31.51 -5.02 -6.07
CA LYS A 60 -30.23 -5.54 -6.56
C LYS A 60 -29.04 -4.64 -6.18
N ASP A 61 -29.22 -3.32 -6.18
CA ASP A 61 -28.12 -2.37 -5.98
C ASP A 61 -27.73 -2.35 -4.50
N VAL A 62 -28.74 -2.43 -3.61
CA VAL A 62 -28.54 -2.60 -2.17
C VAL A 62 -27.82 -3.93 -1.87
N VAL A 63 -28.27 -5.04 -2.46
CA VAL A 63 -27.65 -6.35 -2.27
C VAL A 63 -26.20 -6.37 -2.77
N THR A 64 -25.93 -5.74 -3.92
CA THR A 64 -24.58 -5.61 -4.46
C THR A 64 -23.68 -4.85 -3.51
N GLU A 65 -24.14 -3.73 -2.95
CA GLU A 65 -23.28 -2.93 -2.08
C GLU A 65 -23.05 -3.57 -0.71
N ILE A 66 -24.04 -4.28 -0.17
CA ILE A 66 -23.85 -5.11 1.03
C ILE A 66 -22.80 -6.21 0.76
N ALA A 67 -22.82 -6.83 -0.41
CA ALA A 67 -21.83 -7.84 -0.78
C ALA A 67 -20.42 -7.24 -0.93
N ASN A 68 -20.30 -6.06 -1.53
CA ASN A 68 -19.06 -5.31 -1.65
C ASN A 68 -18.49 -4.95 -0.27
N PHE A 69 -19.34 -4.44 0.63
CA PHE A 69 -18.97 -4.12 1.99
C PHE A 69 -18.47 -5.35 2.76
N ARG A 70 -19.21 -6.46 2.71
CA ARG A 70 -18.78 -7.73 3.34
C ARG A 70 -17.40 -8.16 2.85
N LYS A 71 -17.15 -8.08 1.55
CA LYS A 71 -15.87 -8.44 0.95
C LYS A 71 -14.75 -7.52 1.42
N ALA A 72 -14.99 -6.20 1.50
CA ALA A 72 -14.02 -5.24 2.00
C ALA A 72 -13.64 -5.52 3.47
N VAL A 73 -14.64 -5.81 4.30
CA VAL A 73 -14.45 -6.19 5.71
C VAL A 73 -13.66 -7.49 5.85
N GLU A 74 -13.96 -8.50 5.05
CA GLU A 74 -13.23 -9.78 5.05
C GLU A 74 -11.74 -9.58 4.67
N ILE A 75 -11.46 -8.74 3.68
CA ILE A 75 -10.09 -8.38 3.30
C ILE A 75 -9.39 -7.68 4.47
N ALA A 76 -10.03 -6.69 5.10
CA ALA A 76 -9.45 -5.97 6.24
C ALA A 76 -9.16 -6.90 7.44
N PHE A 77 -10.04 -7.87 7.72
CA PHE A 77 -9.79 -8.85 8.78
C PHE A 77 -8.64 -9.81 8.43
N ASN A 78 -8.57 -10.27 7.18
CA ASN A 78 -7.47 -11.12 6.72
C ASN A 78 -6.12 -10.39 6.80
N GLU A 79 -6.09 -9.09 6.51
CA GLU A 79 -4.90 -8.25 6.69
C GLU A 79 -4.50 -8.15 8.17
N ARG A 80 -5.44 -7.88 9.08
CA ARG A 80 -5.16 -7.86 10.53
C ARG A 80 -4.66 -9.21 11.05
N LYS A 81 -5.21 -10.31 10.55
CA LYS A 81 -4.74 -11.66 10.88
C LYS A 81 -3.30 -11.90 10.43
N GLN A 82 -2.92 -11.40 9.25
CA GLN A 82 -1.53 -11.49 8.75
C GLN A 82 -0.56 -10.59 9.52
N LEU A 83 -1.02 -9.45 10.05
CA LEU A 83 -0.21 -8.62 10.94
C LEU A 83 0.03 -9.30 12.29
N GLY A 84 -1.01 -9.90 12.88
CA GLY A 84 -0.91 -10.61 14.16
C GLY A 84 -0.09 -11.90 14.10
N SER A 85 0.08 -12.51 12.92
CA SER A 85 0.93 -13.70 12.76
C SER A 85 2.42 -13.37 12.51
N ARG A 86 2.79 -12.09 12.37
CA ARG A 86 4.19 -11.67 12.16
C ARG A 86 4.91 -11.27 13.44
N SER A 87 4.24 -11.31 14.60
CA SER A 87 4.82 -11.00 15.91
C SER A 87 5.49 -12.20 16.61
N ASP A 88 5.42 -13.40 16.05
CA ASP A 88 6.02 -14.61 16.66
C ASP A 88 7.22 -15.17 15.86
N GLY A 89 7.79 -14.34 14.98
CA GLY A 89 8.94 -14.70 14.13
C GLY A 89 10.28 -14.34 14.76
N ASP A 90 10.79 -15.24 15.60
CA ASP A 90 12.16 -15.43 16.11
C ASP A 90 13.30 -14.61 15.44
N GLY A 91 13.45 -13.37 15.90
CA GLY A 91 14.63 -12.54 15.66
C GLY A 91 14.59 -11.36 16.63
N PRO A 92 15.73 -10.91 17.19
CA PRO A 92 15.74 -9.70 18.01
C PRO A 92 15.31 -8.55 17.12
N ASP A 93 14.04 -8.16 17.22
CA ASP A 93 13.60 -6.81 16.87
C ASP A 93 14.61 -5.90 17.58
N PRO A 94 15.44 -5.11 16.86
CA PRO A 94 16.25 -4.12 17.54
C PRO A 94 15.25 -3.14 18.11
N ALA A 95 14.79 -3.43 19.34
CA ALA A 95 13.81 -2.65 20.07
C ALA A 95 14.20 -1.19 19.86
N LEU A 96 13.31 -0.45 19.20
CA LEU A 96 13.56 0.92 18.75
C LEU A 96 14.33 1.66 19.85
N ASP A 97 15.61 1.94 19.62
CA ASP A 97 16.45 2.56 20.64
C ASP A 97 16.09 4.04 20.73
N LEU A 98 15.09 4.31 21.59
CA LEU A 98 14.61 5.65 21.86
C LEU A 98 15.71 6.55 22.44
N ARG A 99 16.73 5.95 23.07
CA ARG A 99 17.87 6.70 23.60
C ARG A 99 18.75 7.18 22.45
N ALA A 100 19.17 6.29 21.56
CA ALA A 100 19.93 6.65 20.37
C ALA A 100 19.17 7.65 19.48
N ALA A 101 17.86 7.44 19.31
CA ALA A 101 17.01 8.35 18.55
C ALA A 101 16.96 9.75 19.18
N ARG A 102 16.79 9.84 20.51
CA ARG A 102 16.80 11.11 21.26
C ARG A 102 18.14 11.82 21.14
N ASP A 103 19.24 11.08 21.25
CA ASP A 103 20.58 11.64 21.19
C ASP A 103 20.85 12.23 19.79
N GLU A 104 20.41 11.57 18.73
CA GLU A 104 20.51 12.08 17.36
C GLU A 104 19.64 13.33 17.12
N VAL A 105 18.39 13.35 17.61
CA VAL A 105 17.53 14.54 17.52
C VAL A 105 18.17 15.72 18.25
N SER A 106 18.72 15.48 19.44
CA SER A 106 19.39 16.50 20.24
C SER A 106 20.61 17.08 19.52
N ARG A 107 21.41 16.22 18.89
CA ARG A 107 22.56 16.61 18.06
C ARG A 107 22.13 17.54 16.92
N ARG A 108 21.09 17.16 16.16
CA ARG A 108 20.59 17.96 15.03
C ARG A 108 20.06 19.32 15.47
N LEU A 109 19.32 19.37 16.57
CA LEU A 109 18.83 20.63 17.14
C LEU A 109 19.99 21.53 17.61
N ALA A 110 21.04 20.96 18.19
CA ALA A 110 22.23 21.72 18.55
C ALA A 110 22.93 22.28 17.31
N CYS A 111 23.07 21.50 16.24
CA CYS A 111 23.62 21.98 14.96
C CYS A 111 22.78 23.13 14.37
N LEU A 112 21.45 23.03 14.40
CA LEU A 112 20.56 24.09 13.91
C LEU A 112 20.72 25.38 14.71
N ARG A 113 20.72 25.30 16.05
CA ARG A 113 20.94 26.47 16.92
C ARG A 113 22.32 27.10 16.73
N ALA A 114 23.35 26.28 16.52
CA ALA A 114 24.69 26.76 16.23
C ALA A 114 24.75 27.48 14.86
N ALA A 115 23.99 27.00 13.87
CA ALA A 115 23.88 27.65 12.56
C ALA A 115 23.10 28.98 12.62
N GLU A 116 22.07 29.09 13.46
CA GLU A 116 21.32 30.33 13.69
C GLU A 116 22.18 31.45 14.29
N GLY A 117 23.31 31.12 14.95
CA GLY A 117 24.28 32.10 15.45
C GLY A 117 25.24 32.67 14.39
N GLY A 118 25.18 32.22 13.13
CA GLY A 118 26.21 32.50 12.12
C GLY A 118 25.73 32.98 10.75
N GLY A 119 24.43 33.20 10.53
CA GLY A 119 23.97 33.61 9.20
C GLY A 119 22.57 34.23 9.22
N SER A 120 22.52 35.55 9.12
CA SER A 120 21.37 36.26 8.57
C SER A 120 21.05 35.68 7.19
N LEU A 121 19.80 35.25 6.98
CA LEU A 121 19.27 34.94 5.65
C LEU A 121 19.50 36.18 4.76
N PRO A 122 20.04 36.03 3.54
CA PRO A 122 20.13 37.15 2.61
C PRO A 122 18.72 37.63 2.31
N GLU A 123 18.40 38.87 2.66
CA GLU A 123 17.20 39.54 2.19
C GLU A 123 17.25 39.58 0.67
N GLN A 124 16.26 38.97 0.02
CA GLN A 124 16.09 39.11 -1.41
C GLN A 124 15.56 40.52 -1.69
N PRO A 125 16.23 41.34 -2.52
CA PRO A 125 15.66 42.59 -2.98
C PRO A 125 14.47 42.29 -3.90
N GLU A 126 13.37 43.00 -3.67
CA GLU A 126 12.15 43.01 -4.50
C GLU A 126 12.41 43.39 -5.96
#